data_AF-A0A820BDB1-F1
#
_entry.id   AF-A0A820BDB1-F1
#
_cell.length_a   1.000
_cell.length_b   1.000
_cell.length_c   1.000
_cell.angle_alpha   90.00
_cell.angle_beta   90.00
_cell.angle_gamma   90.00
#
_symmetry.space_group_name_H-M   'P 1'
#
loop_
_entity.id
_entity.type
_entity.pdbx_description
1 polymer ?
#
loop_
_entity_poly.entity_id
_entity_poly.type
_entity_poly.pdbx_seq_one_letter_code
_entity_poly.pdbx_strand_id
1 'polypeptide(L)'
;MYQCIKRKLGTVTCKISHFSDDFDEFDEEKNYAGAIISSIDGKYEWKNEAVGGKANGFKGRSFYLIIQCTDDWPESCLKAAGEGRVHDYLLKNVLGINYDQDRIACGGFAYFQGKLKFSSVWLNANDQIGAETDENEMLSEPEKDLVKPGLRSSSQQTPNRCSMPINQDTDQLPVDETRSHDQCATSTSVTHGDRRSRRTDSENDVIRIVCISDTHNGHSKQEFDDKIRKIHGDILIHAGDFGERGTVKERKDFRRWLESLKNFQYKIYIAGNMDAIGLDDKYEGAQRQKHPELISKDPTVTYLENESCEVLGIKIYGCPYTPEFYGGFQYARGSEEAMALWENIPKDCNLLISHGPPANILDQNSKGIAL
;
A
#
# COMPACT_ATOMS: atom_id res chain seq x y z
N MET A 1 -3.50 2.09 -15.63
CA MET A 1 -4.33 3.30 -15.78
C MET A 1 -4.21 4.25 -14.57
N TYR A 2 -4.74 3.90 -13.40
CA TYR A 2 -4.59 4.65 -12.13
C TYR A 2 -3.15 5.10 -11.83
N GLN A 3 -2.18 4.17 -11.86
CA GLN A 3 -0.77 4.49 -11.62
C GLN A 3 -0.15 5.37 -12.71
N CYS A 4 -0.72 5.40 -13.92
CA CYS A 4 -0.26 6.27 -15.01
C CYS A 4 -0.81 7.71 -14.81
N ILE A 5 -2.10 7.84 -14.50
CA ILE A 5 -2.77 9.10 -14.16
C ILE A 5 -2.05 9.80 -12.99
N LYS A 6 -1.81 9.07 -11.90
CA LYS A 6 -1.12 9.58 -10.70
C LYS A 6 0.30 10.07 -10.99
N ARG A 7 1.00 9.46 -11.96
CA ARG A 7 2.36 9.84 -12.36
C ARG A 7 2.38 11.05 -13.30
N LYS A 8 1.46 11.14 -14.26
CA LYS A 8 1.40 12.21 -15.26
C LYS A 8 0.90 13.55 -14.69
N LEU A 9 -0.10 13.51 -13.83
CA LEU A 9 -0.80 14.72 -13.35
C LEU A 9 -0.34 15.21 -11.97
N GLY A 10 0.63 14.53 -11.34
CA GLY A 10 1.13 14.89 -10.01
C GLY A 10 0.09 14.70 -8.90
N THR A 11 -0.06 15.68 -8.00
CA THR A 11 -1.13 15.71 -6.99
C THR A 11 -2.47 16.00 -7.64
N VAL A 12 -3.12 14.96 -8.15
CA VAL A 12 -4.56 15.01 -8.39
C VAL A 12 -5.24 14.81 -7.04
N THR A 13 -6.17 15.69 -6.65
CA THR A 13 -7.14 15.41 -5.57
C THR A 13 -8.08 14.25 -5.90
N CYS A 14 -7.92 13.65 -7.08
CA CYS A 14 -8.70 12.52 -7.53
C CYS A 14 -8.34 11.26 -6.76
N LYS A 15 -9.17 10.98 -5.75
CA LYS A 15 -9.34 9.63 -5.25
C LYS A 15 -10.12 8.85 -6.30
N ILE A 16 -9.41 8.07 -7.13
CA ILE A 16 -10.04 7.01 -7.91
C ILE A 16 -10.64 6.05 -6.89
N SER A 17 -11.95 5.99 -6.86
CA SER A 17 -12.67 4.91 -6.21
C SER A 17 -12.28 3.62 -6.88
N HIS A 18 -11.56 2.80 -6.12
CA HIS A 18 -11.36 1.37 -6.21
C HIS A 18 -11.79 0.65 -7.52
N PHE A 19 -10.89 -0.19 -8.03
CA PHE A 19 -11.19 -1.17 -9.06
C PHE A 19 -12.51 -1.86 -8.75
N SER A 20 -13.42 -1.89 -9.72
CA SER A 20 -14.79 -2.38 -9.48
C SER A 20 -14.89 -3.90 -9.59
N ASP A 21 -13.77 -4.54 -9.92
CA ASP A 21 -13.55 -5.96 -9.81
C ASP A 21 -12.35 -6.23 -8.90
N ASP A 22 -12.39 -7.39 -8.25
CA ASP A 22 -11.34 -7.93 -7.38
C ASP A 22 -10.15 -8.47 -8.20
N PHE A 23 -9.77 -7.79 -9.28
CA PHE A 23 -8.66 -8.20 -10.14
C PHE A 23 -7.36 -7.60 -9.62
N ASP A 24 -6.44 -8.47 -9.23
CA ASP A 24 -5.10 -8.09 -8.78
C ASP A 24 -4.25 -7.52 -9.93
N GLU A 25 -4.51 -7.93 -11.19
CA GLU A 25 -3.78 -7.49 -12.38
C GLU A 25 -4.64 -7.40 -13.66
N PHE A 26 -4.21 -6.55 -14.60
CA PHE A 26 -4.83 -6.41 -15.93
C PHE A 26 -4.34 -7.51 -16.86
N ASP A 27 -5.26 -8.19 -17.55
CA ASP A 27 -4.97 -9.28 -18.48
C ASP A 27 -5.30 -8.84 -19.91
N GLU A 28 -4.29 -8.71 -20.77
CA GLU A 28 -4.45 -8.23 -22.15
C GLU A 28 -5.26 -9.17 -23.05
N GLU A 29 -5.44 -10.42 -22.63
CA GLU A 29 -6.25 -11.40 -23.36
C GLU A 29 -7.75 -11.29 -23.03
N LYS A 30 -8.10 -10.53 -21.98
CA LYS A 30 -9.48 -10.35 -21.53
C LYS A 30 -10.12 -9.09 -22.08
N ASN A 31 -11.45 -9.07 -22.04
CA ASN A 31 -12.24 -7.92 -22.44
C ASN A 31 -12.69 -7.12 -21.21
N TYR A 32 -12.71 -5.80 -21.35
CA TYR A 32 -13.10 -4.88 -20.29
C TYR A 32 -14.04 -3.79 -20.80
N ALA A 33 -15.00 -3.43 -19.97
CA ALA A 33 -15.80 -2.24 -20.13
C ALA A 33 -15.47 -1.26 -19.00
N GLY A 34 -15.48 0.04 -19.31
CA GLY A 34 -15.23 1.06 -18.32
C GLY A 34 -16.04 2.33 -18.52
N ALA A 35 -16.24 3.03 -17.40
CA ALA A 35 -16.93 4.31 -17.35
C ALA A 35 -16.13 5.31 -16.50
N ILE A 36 -16.02 6.55 -16.98
CA ILE A 36 -15.42 7.67 -16.27
C ILE A 36 -16.57 8.53 -15.76
N ILE A 37 -16.85 8.52 -14.46
CA ILE A 37 -17.92 9.33 -13.85
C ILE A 37 -17.32 10.64 -13.36
N SER A 38 -17.70 11.74 -13.99
CA SER A 38 -17.24 13.09 -13.68
C SER A 38 -18.05 13.72 -12.56
N SER A 39 -19.38 13.54 -12.56
CA SER A 39 -20.27 14.12 -11.54
C SER A 39 -21.51 13.24 -11.29
N ILE A 40 -22.06 13.31 -10.07
CA ILE A 40 -23.35 12.73 -9.70
C ILE A 40 -24.20 13.83 -9.04
N ASP A 41 -25.43 14.00 -9.51
CA ASP A 41 -26.38 15.05 -9.11
C ASP A 41 -25.72 16.45 -9.17
N GLY A 42 -24.92 16.69 -10.22
CA GLY A 42 -24.17 17.94 -10.45
C GLY A 42 -23.01 18.18 -9.48
N LYS A 43 -22.64 17.18 -8.68
CA LYS A 43 -21.57 17.26 -7.68
C LYS A 43 -20.36 16.45 -8.11
N TYR A 44 -19.19 17.07 -8.01
CA TYR A 44 -17.87 16.46 -8.23
C TYR A 44 -17.33 15.72 -7.00
N GLU A 45 -18.12 15.72 -5.92
CA GLU A 45 -17.94 14.84 -4.78
C GLU A 45 -19.14 13.91 -4.72
N TRP A 46 -18.88 12.62 -4.50
CA TRP A 46 -19.93 11.63 -4.42
C TRP A 46 -19.72 10.77 -3.17
N LYS A 47 -20.85 10.36 -2.59
CA LYS A 47 -20.94 9.29 -1.61
C LYS A 47 -21.97 8.32 -2.15
N ASN A 48 -21.57 7.08 -2.37
CA ASN A 48 -22.52 6.08 -2.80
C ASN A 48 -23.28 5.56 -1.58
N GLU A 49 -24.55 5.91 -1.48
CA GLU A 49 -25.48 5.42 -0.44
C GLU A 49 -26.50 4.42 -1.00
N ALA A 50 -26.40 4.09 -2.29
CA ALA A 50 -27.34 3.18 -2.93
C ALA A 50 -27.09 1.75 -2.45
N VAL A 51 -28.17 1.11 -2.01
CA VAL A 51 -28.15 -0.27 -1.52
C VAL A 51 -28.02 -1.23 -2.70
N GLY A 52 -27.06 -2.14 -2.63
CA GLY A 52 -26.88 -3.23 -3.59
C GLY A 52 -25.77 -3.04 -4.63
N GLY A 53 -25.13 -1.87 -4.69
CA GLY A 53 -23.91 -1.68 -5.48
C GLY A 53 -22.64 -2.10 -4.73
N LYS A 54 -21.64 -2.60 -5.45
CA LYS A 54 -20.32 -2.97 -4.86
C LYS A 54 -19.63 -1.82 -4.12
N ALA A 55 -19.87 -0.57 -4.53
CA ALA A 55 -19.26 0.62 -3.95
C ALA A 55 -20.13 1.29 -2.86
N ASN A 56 -21.12 0.61 -2.29
CA ASN A 56 -21.96 1.18 -1.23
C ASN A 56 -21.11 1.61 -0.01
N GLY A 57 -21.34 2.83 0.48
CA GLY A 57 -20.64 3.45 1.62
C GLY A 57 -19.35 4.19 1.24
N PHE A 58 -18.88 4.10 -0.01
CA PHE A 58 -17.64 4.76 -0.44
C PHE A 58 -17.87 6.23 -0.82
N LYS A 59 -16.82 7.06 -0.68
CA LYS A 59 -16.83 8.48 -1.04
C LYS A 59 -15.60 8.90 -1.86
N GLY A 60 -15.79 9.80 -2.84
CA GLY A 60 -14.77 10.36 -3.74
C GLY A 60 -14.98 11.85 -4.03
N ARG A 61 -13.99 12.51 -4.67
CA ARG A 61 -13.93 13.99 -4.80
C ARG A 61 -13.45 14.54 -6.16
N SER A 62 -13.36 13.73 -7.21
CA SER A 62 -12.99 14.27 -8.54
C SER A 62 -13.59 13.50 -9.71
N PHE A 63 -13.33 12.20 -9.84
CA PHE A 63 -14.00 11.33 -10.80
C PHE A 63 -13.97 9.88 -10.32
N TYR A 64 -14.97 9.07 -10.66
CA TYR A 64 -15.02 7.63 -10.40
C TYR A 64 -14.62 6.90 -11.68
N LEU A 65 -13.66 5.98 -11.62
CA LEU A 65 -13.33 5.12 -12.76
C LEU A 65 -13.83 3.71 -12.51
N ILE A 66 -14.88 3.30 -13.23
CA ILE A 66 -15.35 1.92 -13.23
C ILE A 66 -14.59 1.18 -14.32
N ILE A 67 -13.98 0.05 -13.99
CA ILE A 67 -13.42 -0.91 -14.96
C ILE A 67 -13.83 -2.29 -14.48
N GLN A 68 -14.44 -3.07 -15.36
CA GLN A 68 -14.79 -4.44 -15.07
C GLN A 68 -14.47 -5.35 -16.25
N CYS A 69 -13.96 -6.55 -15.95
CA CYS A 69 -13.79 -7.63 -16.90
C CYS A 69 -15.17 -8.12 -17.33
N THR A 70 -15.40 -8.23 -18.63
CA THR A 70 -16.72 -8.57 -19.19
C THR A 70 -16.90 -10.06 -19.43
N ASP A 71 -15.86 -10.87 -19.27
CA ASP A 71 -15.87 -12.29 -19.67
C ASP A 71 -16.89 -13.12 -18.88
N ASP A 72 -17.11 -12.78 -17.60
CA ASP A 72 -18.06 -13.46 -16.71
C ASP A 72 -19.43 -12.74 -16.62
N TRP A 73 -19.68 -11.75 -17.49
CA TRP A 73 -20.93 -11.00 -17.43
C TRP A 73 -22.11 -11.81 -17.98
N PRO A 74 -23.34 -11.59 -17.46
CA PRO A 74 -24.53 -12.19 -18.04
C PRO A 74 -24.65 -11.84 -19.52
N GLU A 75 -24.90 -12.83 -20.37
CA GLU A 75 -25.00 -12.67 -21.82
C GLU A 75 -26.03 -11.58 -22.22
N SER A 76 -27.09 -11.43 -21.43
CA SER A 76 -28.10 -10.37 -21.60
C SER A 76 -27.54 -8.95 -21.54
N CYS A 77 -26.44 -8.73 -20.81
CA CYS A 77 -25.78 -7.44 -20.69
C CYS A 77 -24.93 -7.11 -21.92
N LEU A 78 -24.40 -8.14 -22.60
CA LEU A 78 -23.54 -8.01 -23.78
C LEU A 78 -24.32 -8.00 -25.10
N LYS A 79 -25.51 -8.62 -25.13
CA LYS A 79 -26.39 -8.73 -26.31
C LYS A 79 -26.78 -7.38 -26.96
N ALA A 80 -26.67 -6.29 -26.22
CA ALA A 80 -26.97 -4.93 -26.69
C ALA A 80 -25.75 -3.99 -26.56
N ALA A 81 -24.53 -4.53 -26.64
CA ALA A 81 -23.32 -3.73 -26.68
C ALA A 81 -23.37 -2.76 -27.87
N GLY A 82 -23.47 -1.46 -27.58
CA GLY A 82 -23.73 -0.39 -28.56
C GLY A 82 -24.99 0.42 -28.27
N GLU A 83 -25.94 -0.10 -27.50
CA GLU A 83 -27.17 0.60 -27.06
C GLU A 83 -27.03 1.21 -25.65
N GLY A 84 -25.82 1.43 -25.16
CA GLY A 84 -25.58 1.98 -23.80
C GLY A 84 -25.77 0.99 -22.64
N ARG A 85 -26.40 -0.18 -22.84
CA ARG A 85 -26.72 -1.15 -21.76
C ARG A 85 -25.53 -1.69 -20.96
N VAL A 86 -24.34 -1.66 -21.55
CA VAL A 86 -23.09 -2.02 -20.87
C VAL A 86 -22.78 -1.03 -19.74
N HIS A 87 -22.99 0.27 -19.95
CA HIS A 87 -22.76 1.31 -18.95
C HIS A 87 -23.83 1.30 -17.86
N ASP A 88 -25.10 1.07 -18.21
CA ASP A 88 -26.17 0.85 -17.24
C ASP A 88 -25.84 -0.29 -16.30
N TYR A 89 -25.32 -1.40 -16.84
CA TYR A 89 -24.89 -2.53 -16.02
C TYR A 89 -23.71 -2.15 -15.12
N LEU A 90 -22.69 -1.43 -15.63
CA LEU A 90 -21.58 -0.93 -14.81
C LEU A 90 -22.08 -0.08 -13.64
N LEU A 91 -22.91 0.92 -13.92
CA LEU A 91 -23.45 1.84 -12.93
C LEU A 91 -24.32 1.11 -11.91
N LYS A 92 -25.18 0.19 -12.36
CA LYS A 92 -26.07 -0.56 -11.47
C LYS A 92 -25.30 -1.55 -10.60
N ASN A 93 -24.37 -2.29 -11.18
CA ASN A 93 -23.58 -3.30 -10.47
C ASN A 93 -22.64 -2.67 -9.44
N VAL A 94 -22.00 -1.55 -9.81
CA VAL A 94 -20.96 -0.93 -8.99
C VAL A 94 -21.53 0.14 -8.09
N LEU A 95 -22.32 1.06 -8.64
CA LEU A 95 -22.88 2.17 -7.89
C LEU A 95 -24.28 1.88 -7.35
N GLY A 96 -24.97 0.81 -7.76
CA GLY A 96 -26.33 0.53 -7.29
C GLY A 96 -27.40 1.46 -7.89
N ILE A 97 -27.05 2.22 -8.93
CA ILE A 97 -27.93 3.20 -9.58
C ILE A 97 -28.05 2.90 -11.07
N ASN A 98 -29.24 3.08 -11.65
CA ASN A 98 -29.37 3.09 -13.09
C ASN A 98 -28.79 4.41 -13.62
N TYR A 99 -28.30 4.40 -14.87
CA TYR A 99 -27.95 5.64 -15.52
C TYR A 99 -29.16 6.56 -15.61
N ASP A 100 -28.90 7.84 -15.44
CA ASP A 100 -29.83 8.92 -15.68
C ASP A 100 -29.01 10.15 -16.11
N GLN A 101 -29.24 10.62 -17.33
CA GLN A 101 -28.50 11.74 -17.93
C GLN A 101 -28.65 13.04 -17.13
N ASP A 102 -29.79 13.21 -16.46
CA ASP A 102 -30.08 14.38 -15.63
C ASP A 102 -29.41 14.29 -14.25
N ARG A 103 -28.72 13.18 -13.98
CA ARG A 103 -28.08 12.90 -12.69
C ARG A 103 -26.62 12.52 -12.81
N ILE A 104 -26.17 11.91 -13.89
CA ILE A 104 -24.83 11.35 -14.01
C ILE A 104 -24.13 11.94 -15.21
N ALA A 105 -23.02 12.63 -14.94
CA ALA A 105 -22.05 13.00 -15.96
C ALA A 105 -20.98 11.90 -16.07
N CYS A 106 -20.93 11.19 -17.20
CA CYS A 106 -19.92 10.18 -17.47
C CYS A 106 -19.62 9.95 -18.95
N GLY A 107 -18.40 9.48 -19.20
CA GLY A 107 -17.93 8.98 -20.50
C GLY A 107 -17.64 7.47 -20.46
N GLY A 108 -17.66 6.83 -21.63
CA GLY A 108 -17.48 5.37 -21.77
C GLY A 108 -16.22 4.96 -22.57
N PHE A 109 -15.65 3.81 -22.23
CA PHE A 109 -14.57 3.17 -23.01
C PHE A 109 -14.61 1.65 -22.89
N ALA A 110 -13.91 0.96 -23.79
CA ALA A 110 -13.78 -0.49 -23.76
C ALA A 110 -12.39 -0.94 -24.19
N TYR A 111 -11.87 -2.01 -23.57
CA TYR A 111 -10.73 -2.75 -24.07
C TYR A 111 -11.24 -4.08 -24.62
N PHE A 112 -11.06 -4.31 -25.92
CA PHE A 112 -11.59 -5.48 -26.59
C PHE A 112 -10.56 -6.00 -27.59
N GLN A 113 -10.21 -7.28 -27.46
CA GLN A 113 -9.25 -7.97 -28.36
C GLN A 113 -7.95 -7.18 -28.55
N GLY A 114 -7.27 -6.86 -27.45
CA GLY A 114 -5.99 -6.14 -27.51
C GLY A 114 -6.10 -4.65 -27.82
N LYS A 115 -7.30 -4.10 -28.06
CA LYS A 115 -7.50 -2.72 -28.51
C LYS A 115 -8.37 -1.92 -27.55
N LEU A 116 -7.83 -0.78 -27.12
CA LEU A 116 -8.58 0.22 -26.38
C LEU A 116 -9.39 1.09 -27.34
N LYS A 117 -10.68 1.24 -27.06
CA LYS A 117 -11.66 2.05 -27.79
C LYS A 117 -12.27 3.07 -26.85
N PHE A 118 -12.47 4.28 -27.35
CA PHE A 118 -12.99 5.43 -26.60
C PHE A 118 -14.37 5.89 -27.08
N SER A 119 -15.05 5.06 -27.86
CA SER A 119 -16.33 5.38 -28.48
C SER A 119 -17.48 4.99 -27.56
N SER A 120 -18.35 5.94 -27.23
CA SER A 120 -19.63 5.72 -26.57
C SER A 120 -20.67 6.71 -27.09
N VAL A 121 -21.34 6.34 -28.18
CA VAL A 121 -22.33 7.18 -28.87
C VAL A 121 -23.36 7.76 -27.90
N TRP A 122 -23.88 6.93 -27.00
CA TRP A 122 -24.97 7.33 -26.12
C TRP A 122 -24.55 8.26 -24.98
N LEU A 123 -23.38 8.01 -24.37
CA LEU A 123 -22.90 8.83 -23.26
C LEU A 123 -22.27 10.14 -23.75
N ASN A 124 -21.54 10.08 -24.86
CA ASN A 124 -20.73 11.21 -25.30
C ASN A 124 -21.48 12.12 -26.27
N ALA A 125 -22.61 11.71 -26.86
CA ALA A 125 -23.37 12.58 -27.79
C ALA A 125 -24.51 13.38 -27.14
N ASN A 126 -24.66 13.34 -25.81
CA ASN A 126 -25.71 14.07 -25.09
C ASN A 126 -25.10 14.84 -23.91
N ASP A 127 -25.62 16.04 -23.67
CA ASP A 127 -25.31 16.80 -22.45
C ASP A 127 -25.80 16.05 -21.22
N GLN A 128 -25.05 16.18 -20.13
CA GLN A 128 -25.34 15.54 -18.85
C GLN A 128 -25.26 16.56 -17.72
N ILE A 129 -25.87 16.28 -16.57
CA ILE A 129 -25.86 17.25 -15.48
C ILE A 129 -24.42 17.53 -15.00
N GLY A 130 -23.99 18.78 -15.14
CA GLY A 130 -22.63 19.21 -14.79
C GLY A 130 -21.55 18.84 -15.81
N ALA A 131 -21.89 18.36 -17.01
CA ALA A 131 -20.95 18.17 -18.12
C ALA A 131 -21.61 18.50 -19.46
N GLU A 132 -21.00 19.41 -20.21
CA GLU A 132 -21.38 19.75 -21.58
C GLU A 132 -20.65 18.80 -22.55
N THR A 133 -21.35 18.30 -23.57
CA THR A 133 -20.75 17.51 -24.64
C THR A 133 -20.28 18.40 -25.80
N ASP A 134 -19.22 17.96 -26.47
CA ASP A 134 -18.81 18.48 -27.78
C ASP A 134 -19.50 17.75 -28.96
N GLU A 135 -20.53 16.95 -28.67
CA GLU A 135 -21.28 16.06 -29.57
C GLU A 135 -20.42 14.96 -30.22
N ASN A 136 -19.18 14.77 -29.74
CA ASN A 136 -18.29 13.75 -30.27
C ASN A 136 -18.63 12.40 -29.65
N GLU A 137 -18.84 11.37 -30.48
CA GLU A 137 -19.04 10.00 -29.99
C GLU A 137 -17.81 9.44 -29.27
N MET A 138 -16.66 10.10 -29.40
CA MET A 138 -15.39 9.73 -28.77
C MET A 138 -15.15 10.57 -27.52
N LEU A 139 -14.52 9.96 -26.50
CA LEU A 139 -14.00 10.71 -25.36
C LEU A 139 -13.10 11.88 -25.79
N SER A 140 -13.03 12.92 -24.97
CA SER A 140 -12.09 14.04 -25.15
C SER A 140 -10.63 13.61 -24.98
N GLU A 141 -9.66 14.37 -25.49
CA GLU A 141 -8.23 14.04 -25.30
C GLU A 141 -7.80 13.92 -23.82
N PRO A 142 -8.26 14.79 -22.89
CA PRO A 142 -8.00 14.60 -21.46
C PRO A 142 -8.53 13.27 -20.92
N GLU A 143 -9.74 12.87 -21.29
CA GLU A 143 -10.33 11.59 -20.87
C GLU A 143 -9.60 10.40 -21.48
N LYS A 144 -9.24 10.45 -22.76
CA LYS A 144 -8.38 9.43 -23.39
C LYS A 144 -7.06 9.29 -22.65
N ASP A 145 -6.46 10.40 -22.23
CA ASP A 145 -5.23 10.39 -21.46
C ASP A 145 -5.39 9.75 -20.08
N LEU A 146 -6.58 9.81 -19.47
CA LEU A 146 -6.88 9.04 -18.26
C LEU A 146 -6.83 7.55 -18.54
N VAL A 147 -7.31 7.10 -19.70
CA VAL A 147 -7.53 5.68 -19.98
C VAL A 147 -6.44 4.97 -20.81
N LYS A 148 -5.48 5.71 -21.39
CA LYS A 148 -4.38 5.11 -22.16
C LYS A 148 -3.51 4.15 -21.30
N PRO A 149 -3.10 2.98 -21.83
CA PRO A 149 -2.14 2.11 -21.16
C PRO A 149 -0.80 2.81 -21.02
N GLY A 150 -0.13 2.65 -19.88
CA GLY A 150 1.24 3.15 -19.70
C GLY A 150 2.23 2.28 -20.47
N LEU A 151 2.35 2.50 -21.78
CA LEU A 151 3.34 1.84 -22.65
C LEU A 151 4.76 2.16 -22.16
N ARG A 152 5.48 1.15 -21.63
CA ARG A 152 6.95 1.16 -21.66
C ARG A 152 7.36 0.87 -23.11
N SER A 153 7.94 1.84 -23.81
CA SER A 153 8.70 1.55 -25.02
C SER A 153 10.10 1.09 -24.61
N SER A 154 10.33 -0.22 -24.69
CA SER A 154 11.66 -0.81 -24.69
C SER A 154 12.38 -0.45 -25.99
N SER A 155 13.15 0.64 -26.01
CA SER A 155 14.18 0.88 -27.03
C SER A 155 15.09 2.04 -26.66
N GLN A 156 16.39 1.73 -26.53
CA GLN A 156 17.61 2.55 -26.71
C GLN A 156 18.64 2.17 -25.61
N GLN A 157 19.41 1.10 -25.85
CA GLN A 157 20.79 1.14 -26.36
C GLN A 157 21.75 1.97 -25.51
N THR A 158 22.65 1.27 -24.80
CA THR A 158 23.99 1.77 -24.49
C THR A 158 24.67 2.21 -25.78
N PRO A 159 25.44 3.32 -25.77
CA PRO A 159 26.88 3.10 -25.81
C PRO A 159 27.74 4.13 -25.04
N ASN A 160 28.90 3.61 -24.64
CA ASN A 160 30.21 4.24 -24.58
C ASN A 160 30.54 5.30 -23.51
N ARG A 161 31.40 4.82 -22.60
CA ARG A 161 32.66 5.47 -22.19
C ARG A 161 33.11 6.54 -23.18
N CYS A 162 33.32 7.76 -22.69
CA CYS A 162 34.42 8.58 -23.15
C CYS A 162 35.00 9.36 -21.97
N SER A 163 36.31 9.35 -21.93
CA SER A 163 37.18 9.65 -20.80
C SER A 163 37.78 11.05 -20.95
N MET A 164 38.25 11.59 -19.81
CA MET A 164 39.37 12.55 -19.67
C MET A 164 39.09 14.06 -19.88
N PRO A 165 39.85 14.97 -19.21
CA PRO A 165 41.21 14.75 -18.69
C PRO A 165 41.52 15.13 -17.24
N ILE A 166 42.55 14.40 -16.80
CA ILE A 166 43.60 14.68 -15.83
C ILE A 166 43.93 16.18 -15.74
N ASN A 167 44.07 16.67 -14.51
CA ASN A 167 45.09 17.67 -14.18
C ASN A 167 45.94 17.15 -13.03
N GLN A 168 47.25 17.08 -13.29
CA GLN A 168 48.32 16.85 -12.33
C GLN A 168 48.71 18.17 -11.66
N ASP A 169 49.54 18.03 -10.62
CA ASP A 169 50.36 19.03 -9.93
C ASP A 169 49.71 19.75 -8.74
N THR A 170 50.37 19.98 -7.60
CA THR A 170 51.54 19.41 -6.89
C THR A 170 51.47 20.00 -5.46
N ASP A 171 52.37 19.52 -4.59
CA ASP A 171 52.87 20.15 -3.34
C ASP A 171 52.22 19.80 -1.99
N GLN A 172 52.78 18.76 -1.36
CA GLN A 172 53.60 18.82 -0.12
C GLN A 172 53.50 20.12 0.72
N LEU A 173 53.30 20.15 2.05
CA LEU A 173 53.97 19.43 3.16
C LEU A 173 53.25 19.81 4.52
N PRO A 174 53.69 19.41 5.74
CA PRO A 174 52.88 18.62 6.67
C PRO A 174 52.62 19.30 8.03
N VAL A 175 51.77 18.69 8.88
CA VAL A 175 52.07 18.64 10.32
C VAL A 175 51.50 17.40 11.00
N ASP A 176 52.34 16.92 11.89
CA ASP A 176 52.34 15.75 12.75
C ASP A 176 51.32 15.89 13.90
N GLU A 177 50.82 14.76 14.40
CA GLU A 177 50.94 14.34 15.81
C GLU A 177 49.86 13.32 16.24
N THR A 178 50.33 12.09 16.40
CA THR A 178 50.10 11.21 17.56
C THR A 178 48.78 10.45 17.76
N ARG A 179 48.95 9.12 17.90
CA ARG A 179 48.46 8.18 18.95
C ARG A 179 46.96 8.25 19.33
N SER A 180 46.22 7.17 19.54
CA SER A 180 46.51 5.76 19.82
C SER A 180 45.17 5.04 20.05
N HIS A 181 45.16 3.73 19.78
CA HIS A 181 44.41 2.65 20.43
C HIS A 181 42.87 2.67 20.57
N ASP A 182 42.32 1.55 20.10
CA ASP A 182 41.30 0.70 20.72
C ASP A 182 39.98 1.35 21.17
N GLN A 183 38.89 0.94 20.51
CA GLN A 183 37.58 0.91 21.16
C GLN A 183 37.04 -0.52 21.20
N CYS A 184 37.28 -1.10 22.37
CA CYS A 184 36.54 -2.20 22.95
C CYS A 184 35.09 -1.80 23.23
N ALA A 185 34.22 -2.81 23.22
CA ALA A 185 32.83 -2.78 23.61
C ALA A 185 32.56 -2.01 24.91
N THR A 186 31.44 -1.30 24.95
CA THR A 186 30.78 -0.97 26.21
C THR A 186 29.26 -1.13 26.07
N SER A 187 28.77 -2.14 26.76
CA SER A 187 27.40 -2.30 27.22
C SER A 187 27.07 -1.17 28.20
N THR A 188 25.96 -0.48 27.99
CA THR A 188 25.45 0.49 28.97
C THR A 188 24.05 0.08 29.39
N SER A 189 23.99 -0.58 30.54
CA SER A 189 22.76 -0.84 31.30
C SER A 189 22.20 0.49 31.81
N VAL A 190 20.99 0.86 31.39
CA VAL A 190 20.25 2.00 31.96
C VAL A 190 19.09 1.46 32.79
N THR A 191 19.25 1.53 34.11
CA THR A 191 18.21 1.22 35.11
C THR A 191 17.06 2.24 34.98
N HIS A 192 15.86 1.74 34.65
CA HIS A 192 14.64 2.55 34.54
C HIS A 192 13.99 2.78 35.90
N GLY A 193 13.62 4.03 36.18
CA GLY A 193 12.85 4.42 37.35
C GLY A 193 11.42 3.88 37.28
N ASP A 194 11.07 3.09 38.28
CA ASP A 194 9.79 2.41 38.44
C ASP A 194 8.64 3.39 38.77
N ARG A 195 7.62 3.44 37.90
CA ARG A 195 6.31 4.03 38.20
C ARG A 195 5.23 2.93 38.13
N ARG A 196 5.29 1.96 39.04
CA ARG A 196 4.21 1.01 39.31
C ARG A 196 2.99 1.72 39.91
N SER A 197 1.98 1.95 39.08
CA SER A 197 0.60 2.18 39.52
C SER A 197 -0.02 0.85 39.95
N ARG A 198 -0.46 0.80 41.22
CA ARG A 198 -1.09 -0.31 41.97
C ARG A 198 -1.79 -1.39 41.11
N ARG A 199 -1.19 -2.58 41.05
CA ARG A 199 -1.87 -3.87 40.87
C ARG A 199 -1.43 -4.80 41.99
N THR A 200 -2.34 -5.59 42.54
CA THR A 200 -2.13 -6.44 43.72
C THR A 200 -1.24 -7.65 43.39
N ASP A 201 -0.36 -8.02 44.31
CA ASP A 201 0.85 -8.83 44.12
C ASP A 201 0.68 -10.30 43.63
N SER A 202 -0.51 -10.74 43.23
CA SER A 202 -0.75 -12.11 42.74
C SER A 202 -0.83 -12.25 41.21
N GLU A 203 -0.83 -11.16 40.44
CA GLU A 203 -0.84 -11.15 38.96
C GLU A 203 0.55 -10.90 38.33
N ASN A 204 1.62 -10.83 39.13
CA ASN A 204 2.93 -10.27 38.75
C ASN A 204 3.83 -11.14 37.84
N ASP A 205 3.36 -12.28 37.32
CA ASP A 205 4.23 -13.22 36.56
C ASP A 205 3.87 -13.40 35.08
N VAL A 206 2.86 -12.68 34.57
CA VAL A 206 2.42 -12.85 33.18
C VAL A 206 2.63 -11.56 32.38
N ILE A 207 3.43 -11.66 31.32
CA ILE A 207 3.60 -10.58 30.34
C ILE A 207 2.44 -10.63 29.34
N ARG A 208 1.70 -9.54 29.21
CA ARG A 208 0.60 -9.40 28.26
C ARG A 208 1.08 -8.78 26.96
N ILE A 209 1.07 -9.58 25.91
CA ILE A 209 1.37 -9.15 24.55
C ILE A 209 0.06 -8.91 23.79
N VAL A 210 -0.04 -7.77 23.12
CA VAL A 210 -1.17 -7.39 22.26
C VAL A 210 -0.66 -7.35 20.83
N CYS A 211 -1.27 -8.15 19.95
CA CYS A 211 -0.87 -8.26 18.55
C CYS A 211 -1.91 -7.60 17.64
N ILE A 212 -1.42 -6.78 16.73
CA ILE A 212 -2.18 -6.20 15.62
C ILE A 212 -1.34 -6.31 14.34
N SER A 213 -1.97 -6.12 13.19
CA SER A 213 -1.33 -6.12 11.88
C SER A 213 -2.24 -5.42 10.87
N ASP A 214 -1.75 -5.16 9.66
CA ASP A 214 -2.56 -4.80 8.48
C ASP A 214 -3.48 -3.59 8.74
N THR A 215 -2.95 -2.59 9.45
CA THR A 215 -3.77 -1.40 9.76
C THR A 215 -3.98 -0.54 8.52
N HIS A 216 -3.07 -0.55 7.54
CA HIS A 216 -3.16 0.20 6.28
C HIS A 216 -3.61 1.66 6.48
N ASN A 217 -2.84 2.44 7.24
CA ASN A 217 -3.18 3.81 7.68
C ASN A 217 -4.46 3.95 8.55
N GLY A 218 -5.13 2.84 8.85
CA GLY A 218 -6.33 2.77 9.67
C GLY A 218 -6.10 2.91 11.17
N HIS A 219 -4.83 2.94 11.61
CA HIS A 219 -4.45 3.05 13.02
C HIS A 219 -5.01 4.31 13.71
N SER A 220 -5.20 5.41 12.96
CA SER A 220 -5.78 6.67 13.47
C SER A 220 -7.30 6.79 13.27
N LYS A 221 -7.98 5.74 12.79
CA LYS A 221 -9.46 5.74 12.71
C LYS A 221 -10.01 5.72 14.13
N GLN A 222 -10.90 6.66 14.46
CA GLN A 222 -11.40 6.91 15.81
C GLN A 222 -11.80 5.63 16.56
N GLU A 223 -12.61 4.77 15.94
CA GLU A 223 -13.08 3.53 16.57
C GLU A 223 -11.93 2.56 16.91
N PHE A 224 -10.95 2.42 16.01
CA PHE A 224 -9.80 1.55 16.23
C PHE A 224 -8.85 2.14 17.28
N ASP A 225 -8.54 3.43 17.18
CA ASP A 225 -7.67 4.11 18.15
C ASP A 225 -8.29 4.08 19.57
N ASP A 226 -9.60 4.34 19.69
CA ASP A 226 -10.31 4.24 20.96
C ASP A 226 -10.28 2.82 21.54
N LYS A 227 -10.38 1.80 20.69
CA LYS A 227 -10.26 0.40 21.11
C LYS A 227 -8.85 0.09 21.61
N ILE A 228 -7.83 0.47 20.86
CA ILE A 228 -6.43 0.23 21.24
C ILE A 228 -6.06 0.95 22.52
N ARG A 229 -6.51 2.20 22.72
CA ARG A 229 -6.24 3.00 23.93
C ARG A 229 -6.92 2.46 25.19
N LYS A 230 -7.98 1.65 25.06
CA LYS A 230 -8.66 1.00 26.19
C LYS A 230 -8.00 -0.32 26.63
N ILE A 231 -7.12 -0.88 25.81
CA ILE A 231 -6.41 -2.12 26.13
C ILE A 231 -5.16 -1.79 26.93
N HIS A 232 -4.89 -2.49 28.03
CA HIS A 232 -3.61 -2.40 28.73
C HIS A 232 -2.80 -3.67 28.44
N GLY A 233 -1.56 -3.50 27.99
CA GLY A 233 -0.61 -4.58 27.75
C GLY A 233 0.82 -4.12 28.05
N ASP A 234 1.73 -5.06 28.21
CA ASP A 234 3.13 -4.77 28.45
C ASP A 234 3.85 -4.54 27.11
N ILE A 235 3.52 -5.34 26.10
CA ILE A 235 4.10 -5.26 24.76
C ILE A 235 2.98 -5.14 23.73
N LEU A 236 3.04 -4.13 22.86
CA LEU A 236 2.26 -4.07 21.62
C LEU A 236 3.14 -4.54 20.46
N ILE A 237 2.62 -5.44 19.63
CA ILE A 237 3.25 -5.91 18.39
C ILE A 237 2.41 -5.47 17.21
N HIS A 238 3.04 -4.87 16.19
CA HIS A 238 2.46 -4.66 14.87
C HIS A 238 3.20 -5.50 13.83
N ALA A 239 2.54 -6.51 13.25
CA ALA A 239 3.15 -7.50 12.36
C ALA A 239 3.19 -7.08 10.88
N GLY A 240 3.52 -5.82 10.60
CA GLY A 240 3.60 -5.29 9.23
C GLY A 240 2.29 -4.73 8.68
N ASP A 241 2.37 -4.15 7.50
CA ASP A 241 1.30 -3.47 6.77
C ASP A 241 0.65 -2.33 7.57
N PHE A 242 1.51 -1.49 8.15
CA PHE A 242 1.05 -0.28 8.86
C PHE A 242 0.64 0.83 7.90
N GLY A 243 1.21 0.86 6.69
CA GLY A 243 0.89 1.79 5.61
C GLY A 243 0.12 1.13 4.47
N GLU A 244 -0.31 1.95 3.51
CA GLU A 244 -0.87 1.46 2.23
C GLU A 244 0.24 1.26 1.20
N ARG A 245 1.33 2.02 1.32
CA ARG A 245 2.51 1.88 0.46
C ARG A 245 3.84 2.10 1.20
N GLY A 246 3.83 2.33 2.51
CA GLY A 246 5.05 2.54 3.28
C GLY A 246 5.82 3.82 2.98
N THR A 247 5.17 4.86 2.47
CA THR A 247 5.84 6.14 2.22
C THR A 247 6.44 6.73 3.50
N VAL A 248 7.45 7.59 3.36
CA VAL A 248 8.07 8.29 4.50
C VAL A 248 7.04 9.03 5.37
N LYS A 249 5.97 9.56 4.75
CA LYS A 249 4.88 10.21 5.48
C LYS A 249 4.09 9.19 6.32
N GLU A 250 3.67 8.08 5.72
CA GLU A 250 2.92 7.02 6.41
C GLU A 250 3.73 6.44 7.56
N ARG A 251 5.03 6.17 7.35
CA ARG A 251 5.96 5.73 8.40
C ARG A 251 6.02 6.71 9.57
N LYS A 252 6.16 8.02 9.28
CA LYS A 252 6.17 9.06 10.32
C LYS A 252 4.84 9.16 11.05
N ASP A 253 3.72 9.08 10.35
CA ASP A 253 2.40 9.18 10.94
C ASP A 253 2.10 7.97 11.83
N PHE A 254 2.40 6.75 11.36
CA PHE A 254 2.29 5.52 12.13
C PHE A 254 3.19 5.52 13.38
N ARG A 255 4.47 5.89 13.23
CA ARG A 255 5.39 5.98 14.37
C ARG A 255 4.90 6.97 15.42
N ARG A 256 4.40 8.16 15.01
CA ARG A 256 3.82 9.14 15.96
C ARG A 256 2.60 8.56 16.68
N TRP A 257 1.77 7.80 15.98
CA TRP A 257 0.65 7.11 16.61
C TRP A 257 1.13 6.10 17.66
N LEU A 258 2.08 5.22 17.33
CA LEU A 258 2.68 4.28 18.29
C LEU A 258 3.29 4.98 19.51
N GLU A 259 4.04 6.06 19.30
CA GLU A 259 4.64 6.88 20.37
C GLU A 259 3.57 7.51 21.28
N SER A 260 2.36 7.76 20.76
CA SER A 260 1.24 8.34 21.52
C SER A 260 0.51 7.33 22.42
N LEU A 261 0.71 6.02 22.22
CA LEU A 261 0.08 4.98 23.02
C LEU A 261 0.83 4.81 24.34
N LYS A 262 0.30 5.41 25.41
CA LYS A 262 0.91 5.37 26.76
C LYS A 262 0.46 4.19 27.61
N ASN A 263 -0.48 3.41 27.10
CA ASN A 263 -1.07 2.22 27.73
C ASN A 263 -0.26 0.93 27.48
N PHE A 264 0.86 1.03 26.75
CA PHE A 264 1.82 -0.06 26.51
C PHE A 264 3.22 0.34 26.97
N GLN A 265 3.94 -0.60 27.60
CA GLN A 265 5.30 -0.36 28.08
C GLN A 265 6.31 -0.41 26.93
N TYR A 266 6.17 -1.37 26.01
CA TYR A 266 6.99 -1.51 24.80
C TYR A 266 6.11 -1.66 23.56
N LYS A 267 6.58 -1.15 22.42
CA LYS A 267 5.90 -1.22 21.13
C LYS A 267 6.91 -1.68 20.08
N ILE A 268 6.67 -2.84 19.51
CA ILE A 268 7.57 -3.48 18.54
C ILE A 268 6.82 -3.63 17.24
N TYR A 269 7.47 -3.32 16.13
CA TYR A 269 6.84 -3.45 14.82
C TYR A 269 7.84 -3.87 13.77
N ILE A 270 7.32 -4.57 12.76
CA ILE A 270 8.03 -4.91 11.52
C ILE A 270 7.32 -4.22 10.35
N ALA A 271 7.96 -4.21 9.19
CA ALA A 271 7.30 -3.89 7.93
C ALA A 271 6.53 -5.10 7.39
N GLY A 272 5.55 -4.84 6.51
CA GLY A 272 4.93 -5.85 5.66
C GLY A 272 5.09 -5.50 4.17
N ASN A 273 4.44 -6.26 3.31
CA ASN A 273 4.60 -6.10 1.86
C ASN A 273 4.06 -4.75 1.34
N MET A 274 3.13 -4.12 2.06
CA MET A 274 2.59 -2.79 1.77
C MET A 274 3.44 -1.66 2.35
N ASP A 275 4.52 -1.96 3.08
CA ASP A 275 5.39 -0.94 3.69
C ASP A 275 6.68 -0.68 2.88
N ALA A 276 6.83 -1.32 1.72
CA ALA A 276 8.12 -1.50 1.06
C ALA A 276 8.71 -0.26 0.34
N ILE A 277 7.96 0.82 0.07
CA ILE A 277 8.50 1.95 -0.72
C ILE A 277 9.67 2.61 -0.03
N GLY A 278 10.84 2.49 -0.68
CA GLY A 278 12.10 2.97 -0.15
C GLY A 278 12.41 2.40 1.23
N LEU A 279 12.06 1.12 1.47
CA LEU A 279 12.52 0.30 2.59
C LEU A 279 13.11 -1.01 2.07
N ASP A 280 12.44 -1.67 1.14
CA ASP A 280 12.97 -2.85 0.47
C ASP A 280 13.82 -2.42 -0.74
N ASP A 281 15.09 -2.81 -0.74
CA ASP A 281 16.05 -2.53 -1.81
C ASP A 281 15.62 -3.11 -3.17
N LYS A 282 14.74 -4.12 -3.17
CA LYS A 282 14.17 -4.72 -4.39
C LYS A 282 12.90 -4.05 -4.86
N TYR A 283 12.36 -3.10 -4.10
CA TYR A 283 11.06 -2.47 -4.36
C TYR A 283 11.18 -1.00 -4.78
N GLU A 284 10.10 -0.46 -5.35
CA GLU A 284 10.07 0.88 -5.95
C GLU A 284 10.65 1.97 -5.00
N GLY A 285 11.55 2.80 -5.53
CA GLY A 285 12.11 3.92 -4.78
C GLY A 285 13.28 3.57 -3.85
N ALA A 286 13.83 2.35 -3.98
CA ALA A 286 15.06 1.93 -3.31
C ALA A 286 16.17 2.98 -3.50
N GLN A 287 16.56 3.62 -2.39
CA GLN A 287 17.80 4.35 -2.28
C GLN A 287 18.54 3.76 -1.10
N ARG A 288 19.86 3.57 -1.22
CA ARG A 288 20.77 3.19 -0.12
C ARG A 288 20.79 4.28 0.96
N GLN A 289 19.68 4.51 1.62
CA GLN A 289 19.52 5.55 2.62
C GLN A 289 19.16 4.92 3.94
N LYS A 290 19.73 5.48 5.01
CA LYS A 290 19.26 5.24 6.37
C LYS A 290 17.78 5.64 6.42
N HIS A 291 16.98 4.88 7.17
CA HIS A 291 15.56 5.16 7.39
C HIS A 291 15.32 5.75 8.79
N PRO A 292 15.76 7.00 9.06
CA PRO A 292 15.58 7.62 10.38
C PRO A 292 14.10 7.76 10.76
N GLU A 293 13.19 7.72 9.79
CA GLU A 293 11.74 7.69 10.00
C GLU A 293 11.23 6.39 10.65
N LEU A 294 12.01 5.31 10.67
CA LEU A 294 11.66 4.10 11.43
C LEU A 294 12.20 4.14 12.85
N ILE A 295 13.29 4.86 13.05
CA ILE A 295 13.94 5.00 14.35
C ILE A 295 13.14 6.00 15.20
N SER A 296 12.61 5.52 16.32
CA SER A 296 11.98 6.39 17.32
C SER A 296 13.04 6.97 18.27
N LYS A 297 12.78 8.17 18.77
CA LYS A 297 13.51 8.73 19.92
C LYS A 297 12.99 8.19 21.25
N ASP A 298 11.80 7.59 21.24
CA ASP A 298 11.23 6.89 22.39
C ASP A 298 11.89 5.50 22.45
N PRO A 299 12.72 5.19 23.48
CA PRO A 299 13.41 3.91 23.57
C PRO A 299 12.46 2.72 23.79
N THR A 300 11.18 2.99 24.02
CA THR A 300 10.13 1.96 24.14
C THR A 300 9.49 1.60 22.80
N VAL A 301 9.93 2.19 21.69
CA VAL A 301 9.45 1.87 20.34
C VAL A 301 10.60 1.31 19.51
N THR A 302 10.44 0.10 18.98
CA THR A 302 11.49 -0.60 18.24
C THR A 302 10.96 -1.12 16.91
N TYR A 303 11.63 -0.76 15.82
CA TYR A 303 11.46 -1.39 14.52
C TYR A 303 12.43 -2.57 14.40
N LEU A 304 11.99 -3.70 13.84
CA LEU A 304 12.85 -4.85 13.55
C LEU A 304 12.76 -5.23 12.08
N GLU A 305 13.91 -5.48 11.47
CA GLU A 305 14.03 -5.99 10.10
C GLU A 305 15.19 -6.98 10.03
N ASN A 306 14.87 -8.27 10.12
CA ASN A 306 15.84 -9.36 10.27
C ASN A 306 16.78 -9.16 11.48
N GLU A 307 16.28 -8.51 12.53
CA GLU A 307 17.00 -8.15 13.74
C GLU A 307 16.25 -8.62 15.00
N SER A 308 16.95 -8.61 16.14
CA SER A 308 16.38 -8.96 17.45
C SER A 308 16.37 -7.79 18.41
N CYS A 309 15.42 -7.80 19.34
CA CYS A 309 15.50 -7.03 20.57
C CYS A 309 15.13 -7.89 21.78
N GLU A 310 15.46 -7.40 22.97
CA GLU A 310 15.05 -8.03 24.23
C GLU A 310 14.34 -7.01 25.10
N VAL A 311 13.09 -7.33 25.47
CA VAL A 311 12.29 -6.52 26.39
C VAL A 311 11.63 -7.45 27.41
N LEU A 312 11.65 -7.05 28.69
CA LEU A 312 11.08 -7.85 29.77
C LEU A 312 11.62 -9.30 29.83
N GLY A 313 12.86 -9.53 29.39
CA GLY A 313 13.48 -10.86 29.32
C GLY A 313 12.99 -11.76 28.17
N ILE A 314 12.16 -11.22 27.25
CA ILE A 314 11.71 -11.91 26.04
C ILE A 314 12.59 -11.48 24.87
N LYS A 315 13.26 -12.44 24.23
CA LYS A 315 14.02 -12.24 22.98
C LYS A 315 13.08 -12.35 21.79
N ILE A 316 12.97 -11.25 21.05
CA ILE A 316 12.01 -11.08 19.97
C ILE A 316 12.77 -10.88 18.66
N TYR A 317 12.47 -11.67 17.63
CA TYR A 317 13.03 -11.54 16.29
C TYR A 317 11.96 -11.07 15.32
N GLY A 318 12.27 -10.08 14.47
CA GLY A 318 11.34 -9.55 13.48
C GLY A 318 11.82 -9.78 12.05
N CYS A 319 10.97 -10.37 11.20
CA CYS A 319 11.25 -10.60 9.78
C CYS A 319 10.07 -10.09 8.92
N PRO A 320 10.25 -9.06 8.07
CA PRO A 320 9.17 -8.54 7.22
C PRO A 320 8.88 -9.42 6.00
N TYR A 321 9.76 -10.39 5.70
CA TYR A 321 9.73 -11.10 4.43
C TYR A 321 8.61 -12.14 4.34
N THR A 322 7.99 -12.21 3.17
CA THR A 322 6.93 -13.15 2.83
C THR A 322 7.22 -13.85 1.50
N PRO A 323 6.59 -15.00 1.23
CA PRO A 323 6.60 -15.55 -0.12
C PRO A 323 6.00 -14.59 -1.14
N GLU A 324 6.45 -14.67 -2.40
CA GLU A 324 5.92 -13.88 -3.50
C GLU A 324 4.37 -13.92 -3.58
N PHE A 325 3.78 -12.73 -3.52
CA PHE A 325 2.35 -12.46 -3.59
C PHE A 325 2.09 -11.08 -4.23
N TYR A 326 2.16 -10.00 -3.44
CA TYR A 326 2.05 -8.61 -3.87
C TYR A 326 2.94 -7.69 -3.02
N GLY A 327 3.48 -6.59 -3.55
CA GLY A 327 4.24 -5.62 -2.76
C GLY A 327 5.74 -5.92 -2.67
N GLY A 328 6.40 -5.47 -1.60
CA GLY A 328 7.83 -5.75 -1.36
C GLY A 328 8.06 -6.71 -0.19
N PHE A 329 9.31 -6.84 0.25
CA PHE A 329 9.76 -7.84 1.22
C PHE A 329 9.38 -9.26 0.80
N GLN A 330 9.71 -9.63 -0.44
CA GLN A 330 9.34 -10.92 -1.00
C GLN A 330 10.55 -11.80 -1.31
N TYR A 331 10.34 -13.10 -1.18
CA TYR A 331 11.24 -14.13 -1.67
C TYR A 331 10.48 -15.18 -2.49
N ALA A 332 11.17 -15.77 -3.48
CA ALA A 332 10.66 -16.92 -4.19
C ALA A 332 10.61 -18.14 -3.26
N ARG A 333 9.50 -18.90 -3.30
CA ARG A 333 9.32 -20.11 -2.47
C ARG A 333 10.41 -21.13 -2.75
N GLY A 334 10.99 -21.67 -1.68
CA GLY A 334 12.07 -22.68 -1.78
C GLY A 334 13.41 -22.14 -2.27
N SER A 335 13.57 -20.81 -2.42
CA SER A 335 14.85 -20.20 -2.80
C SER A 335 15.89 -20.28 -1.67
N GLU A 336 17.16 -20.20 -2.05
CA GLU A 336 18.27 -20.07 -1.09
C GLU A 336 18.15 -18.84 -0.21
N GLU A 337 17.62 -17.73 -0.76
CA GLU A 337 17.33 -16.52 0.00
C GLU A 337 16.29 -16.77 1.09
N ALA A 338 15.19 -17.46 0.77
CA ALA A 338 14.18 -17.81 1.74
C ALA A 338 14.80 -18.64 2.87
N MET A 339 15.58 -19.67 2.54
CA MET A 339 16.26 -20.50 3.54
C MET A 339 17.20 -19.68 4.42
N ALA A 340 18.02 -18.82 3.83
CA ALA A 340 18.97 -17.98 4.57
C ALA A 340 18.26 -17.01 5.53
N LEU A 341 17.14 -16.40 5.13
CA LEU A 341 16.33 -15.54 6.01
C LEU A 341 15.88 -16.28 7.27
N TRP A 342 15.31 -17.47 7.10
CA TRP A 342 14.77 -18.26 8.21
C TRP A 342 15.86 -18.95 9.05
N GLU A 343 17.01 -19.28 8.48
CA GLU A 343 18.16 -19.83 9.20
C GLU A 343 18.84 -18.81 10.12
N ASN A 344 18.76 -17.52 9.80
CA ASN A 344 19.34 -16.44 10.60
C ASN A 344 18.59 -16.16 11.91
N ILE A 345 17.42 -16.79 12.15
CA ILE A 345 16.70 -16.65 13.41
C ILE A 345 17.53 -17.26 14.56
N PRO A 346 17.87 -16.50 15.61
CA PRO A 346 18.60 -17.01 16.76
C PRO A 346 17.89 -18.19 17.42
N LYS A 347 18.64 -19.22 17.82
CA LYS A 347 18.08 -20.45 18.44
C LYS A 347 17.45 -20.20 19.80
N ASP A 348 17.79 -19.10 20.46
CA ASP A 348 17.23 -18.67 21.74
C ASP A 348 16.12 -17.62 21.59
N CYS A 349 15.62 -17.41 20.36
CA CYS A 349 14.45 -16.58 20.10
C CYS A 349 13.22 -17.13 20.85
N ASN A 350 12.56 -16.28 21.63
CA ASN A 350 11.34 -16.64 22.36
C ASN A 350 10.08 -16.32 21.55
N LEU A 351 10.11 -15.25 20.75
CA LEU A 351 8.98 -14.78 19.97
C LEU A 351 9.43 -14.32 18.58
N LEU A 352 8.89 -14.98 17.55
CA LEU A 352 9.09 -14.58 16.16
C LEU A 352 7.90 -13.71 15.71
N ILE A 353 8.22 -12.57 15.09
CA ILE A 353 7.27 -11.72 14.37
C ILE A 353 7.59 -11.87 12.89
N SER A 354 6.71 -12.54 12.15
CA SER A 354 6.71 -12.55 10.69
C SER A 354 5.48 -11.82 10.18
N HIS A 355 5.58 -11.18 9.02
CA HIS A 355 4.40 -10.56 8.40
C HIS A 355 3.44 -11.63 7.86
N GLY A 356 3.99 -12.59 7.10
CA GLY A 356 3.22 -13.71 6.57
C GLY A 356 3.07 -14.86 7.59
N PRO A 357 1.97 -15.64 7.49
CA PRO A 357 1.76 -16.81 8.33
C PRO A 357 2.71 -17.96 7.96
N PRO A 358 3.04 -18.85 8.92
CA PRO A 358 3.74 -20.09 8.62
C PRO A 358 2.83 -21.07 7.86
N ALA A 359 3.44 -21.90 7.02
CA ALA A 359 2.71 -22.88 6.23
C ALA A 359 1.83 -23.80 7.11
N ASN A 360 0.59 -23.97 6.69
CA ASN A 360 -0.49 -24.73 7.35
C ASN A 360 -1.01 -24.13 8.68
N ILE A 361 -0.67 -22.90 9.02
CA ILE A 361 -1.15 -22.22 10.23
C ILE A 361 -1.77 -20.88 9.86
N LEU A 362 -3.11 -20.86 9.78
CA LEU A 362 -3.89 -19.67 9.42
C LEU A 362 -3.43 -19.03 8.09
N ASP A 363 -2.89 -19.85 7.17
CA ASP A 363 -2.34 -19.45 5.88
C ASP A 363 -3.35 -19.61 4.74
N GLN A 364 -4.62 -19.85 5.05
CA GLN A 364 -5.66 -19.98 4.03
C GLN A 364 -6.36 -18.65 3.78
N ASN A 365 -6.49 -18.26 2.52
CA ASN A 365 -7.30 -17.12 2.13
C ASN A 365 -8.82 -17.41 2.24
N SER A 366 -9.67 -16.43 1.93
CA SER A 366 -11.13 -16.56 1.99
C SER A 366 -11.72 -17.66 1.09
N LYS A 367 -10.93 -18.19 0.14
CA LYS A 367 -11.29 -19.31 -0.75
C LYS A 367 -10.71 -20.65 -0.28
N GLY A 368 -10.07 -20.70 0.90
CA GLY A 368 -9.43 -21.90 1.45
C GLY A 368 -8.12 -22.29 0.77
N ILE A 369 -7.56 -21.39 -0.05
CA ILE A 369 -6.29 -21.63 -0.76
C ILE A 369 -5.16 -21.21 0.18
N ALA A 370 -4.23 -22.13 0.45
CA ALA A 370 -3.02 -21.83 1.21
C ALA A 370 -2.16 -20.81 0.46
N LEU A 371 -1.70 -19.79 1.17
CA LEU A 371 -0.87 -18.72 0.67
C LEU A 371 0.45 -19.24 0.15
#